data_AF-A0A1V5W578-F1
#
_entry.id   AF-A0A1V5W578-F1
#
_cell.length_a   1.000
_cell.length_b   1.000
_cell.length_c   1.000
_cell.angle_alpha   90.00
_cell.angle_beta   90.00
_cell.angle_gamma   90.00
#
_symmetry.space_group_name_H-M   'P 1'
#
loop_
_entity.id
_entity.type
_entity.pdbx_description
1 polymer ?
#
loop_
_entity_poly.entity_id
_entity_poly.type
_entity_poly.pdbx_seq_one_letter_code
_entity_poly.pdbx_strand_id
1 'polypeptide(L)'
;MEERLDAVAEGQLDWVALLREFYGPFEQTLQRADAAVEKVEPTVETVGRNCPECGAPLIIRRGRFGKFIGCSTFPKCRYTEPWLEKIGVACPQCHTGEVVIKRTKKGRVFYGCSNWPQCEFTSWKRPLAQPCPTCGGLLLEVRKDAAQCQHCHALVPLETFETPEPVTGG
;
A
#
# COMPACT_ATOMS: atom_id res chain seq x y z
N MET A 1 -8.33 -23.79 25.69
CA MET A 1 -8.04 -24.68 24.53
C MET A 1 -6.70 -25.36 24.76
N GLU A 2 -5.61 -24.60 24.95
CA GLU A 2 -4.26 -25.13 25.28
C GLU A 2 -4.26 -26.12 26.46
N GLU A 3 -4.81 -25.76 27.62
CA GLU A 3 -4.86 -26.65 28.81
C GLU A 3 -5.55 -28.01 28.54
N ARG A 4 -6.48 -28.05 27.58
CA ARG A 4 -7.21 -29.27 27.20
C ARG A 4 -6.40 -30.12 26.21
N LEU A 5 -5.54 -29.50 25.42
CA LEU A 5 -4.61 -30.17 24.51
C LEU A 5 -3.47 -30.83 25.31
N ASP A 6 -3.01 -30.19 26.38
CA ASP A 6 -2.03 -30.76 27.30
C ASP A 6 -2.60 -32.00 28.01
N ALA A 7 -3.84 -31.94 28.48
CA ALA A 7 -4.52 -33.09 29.09
C ALA A 7 -4.69 -34.29 28.13
N VAL A 8 -4.87 -34.04 26.84
CA VAL A 8 -4.86 -35.11 25.81
C VAL A 8 -3.46 -35.71 25.67
N ALA A 9 -2.42 -34.88 25.64
CA ALA A 9 -1.03 -35.33 25.52
C ALA A 9 -0.58 -36.17 26.72
N GLU A 10 -1.07 -35.85 27.91
CA GLU A 10 -0.87 -36.62 29.14
C GLU A 10 -1.78 -37.86 29.25
N GLY A 11 -2.66 -38.09 28.27
CA GLY A 11 -3.59 -39.22 28.24
C GLY A 11 -4.77 -39.11 29.21
N GLN A 12 -4.98 -37.93 29.79
CA GLN A 12 -6.05 -37.64 30.76
C GLN A 12 -7.38 -37.31 30.10
N LEU A 13 -7.38 -37.05 28.78
CA LEU A 13 -8.56 -36.67 28.03
C LEU A 13 -8.59 -37.36 26.65
N ASP A 14 -9.77 -37.82 26.22
CA ASP A 14 -9.96 -38.38 24.88
C ASP A 14 -9.99 -37.28 23.82
N TRP A 15 -9.12 -37.40 22.82
CA TRP A 15 -8.96 -36.40 21.77
C TRP A 15 -10.16 -36.34 20.82
N VAL A 16 -10.88 -37.46 20.61
CA VAL A 16 -12.06 -37.50 19.73
C VAL A 16 -13.21 -36.73 20.39
N ALA A 17 -13.41 -36.93 21.69
CA ALA A 17 -14.39 -36.20 22.49
C ALA A 17 -14.10 -34.69 22.49
N LEU A 18 -12.84 -34.29 22.68
CA LEU A 18 -12.40 -32.90 22.61
C LEU A 18 -12.73 -32.24 21.26
N LEU A 19 -12.40 -32.92 20.15
CA LEU A 19 -12.67 -32.39 18.82
C LEU A 19 -14.17 -32.26 18.53
N ARG A 20 -14.99 -33.23 18.94
CA ARG A 20 -16.44 -33.15 18.76
C ARG A 20 -17.04 -31.99 19.53
N GLU A 21 -16.59 -31.78 20.76
CA GLU A 21 -17.06 -30.66 21.60
C GLU A 21 -16.64 -29.31 21.02
N PHE A 22 -15.43 -29.19 20.47
CA PHE A 22 -14.97 -27.97 19.82
C PHE A 22 -15.71 -27.70 18.50
N TYR A 23 -15.87 -28.72 17.66
CA TYR A 23 -16.35 -28.54 16.29
C TYR A 23 -17.84 -28.23 16.22
N GLY A 24 -18.67 -28.78 17.12
CA GLY A 24 -20.12 -28.53 17.12
C GLY A 24 -20.50 -27.04 17.22
N PRO A 25 -20.00 -26.30 18.22
CA PRO A 25 -20.21 -24.85 18.32
C PRO A 25 -19.51 -24.05 17.21
N PHE A 26 -18.34 -24.49 16.76
CA PHE A 26 -17.60 -23.84 15.68
C PHE A 26 -18.37 -23.91 14.36
N GLU A 27 -18.94 -25.06 14.00
CA GLU A 27 -19.74 -25.24 12.79
C GLU A 27 -20.96 -24.30 12.77
N GLN A 28 -21.67 -24.16 13.90
CA GLN A 28 -22.78 -23.21 13.99
C GLN A 28 -22.32 -21.77 13.80
N THR A 29 -21.14 -21.42 14.33
CA THR A 29 -20.55 -20.09 14.17
C THR A 29 -20.16 -19.84 12.71
N LEU A 30 -19.59 -20.84 12.04
CA LEU A 30 -19.23 -20.80 10.63
C LEU A 30 -20.47 -20.61 9.74
N GLN A 31 -21.52 -21.40 9.97
CA GLN A 31 -22.79 -21.30 9.22
C GLN A 31 -23.44 -19.92 9.37
N ARG A 32 -23.42 -19.35 10.58
CA ARG A 32 -23.93 -17.99 10.82
C ARG A 32 -23.10 -16.95 10.08
N ALA A 33 -21.78 -17.09 10.08
CA ALA A 33 -20.90 -16.19 9.35
C ALA A 33 -21.17 -16.26 7.84
N ASP A 34 -21.24 -17.46 7.26
CA ASP A 34 -21.53 -17.66 5.84
C ASP A 34 -22.90 -17.11 5.44
N ALA A 35 -23.92 -17.27 6.29
CA ALA A 35 -25.26 -16.72 6.04
C ALA A 35 -25.34 -15.19 6.17
N ALA A 36 -24.52 -14.61 7.05
CA ALA A 36 -24.49 -13.16 7.30
C ALA A 36 -23.61 -12.39 6.30
N VAL A 37 -22.70 -13.08 5.59
CA VAL A 37 -21.83 -12.43 4.60
C VAL A 37 -22.63 -12.11 3.34
N GLU A 38 -22.92 -10.83 3.16
CA GLU A 38 -23.40 -10.30 1.90
C GLU A 38 -22.30 -10.49 0.83
N LYS A 39 -22.65 -11.14 -0.28
CA LYS A 39 -21.73 -11.38 -1.39
C LYS A 39 -21.53 -10.08 -2.17
N VAL A 40 -20.63 -9.24 -1.69
CA VAL A 40 -20.20 -8.05 -2.44
C VAL A 40 -19.25 -8.51 -3.53
N GLU A 41 -19.63 -8.31 -4.79
CA GLU A 41 -18.69 -8.45 -5.90
C GLU A 41 -17.64 -7.33 -5.77
N PRO A 42 -16.36 -7.65 -5.58
CA PRO A 42 -15.33 -6.63 -5.47
C PRO A 42 -15.24 -5.88 -6.80
N THR A 43 -15.32 -4.55 -6.73
CA THR A 43 -15.12 -3.69 -7.89
C THR A 43 -13.70 -3.89 -8.43
N VAL A 44 -13.61 -4.30 -9.69
CA VAL A 44 -12.33 -4.54 -10.35
C VAL A 44 -11.85 -3.23 -10.98
N GLU A 45 -10.96 -2.51 -10.29
CA GLU A 45 -10.29 -1.33 -10.84
C GLU A 45 -9.32 -1.75 -11.95
N THR A 46 -9.50 -1.22 -13.18
CA THR A 46 -8.58 -1.49 -14.30
C THR A 46 -7.41 -0.50 -14.30
N VAL A 47 -6.24 -0.95 -14.76
CA VAL A 47 -5.02 -0.11 -14.83
C VAL A 47 -5.00 0.74 -16.12
N GLY A 48 -5.85 0.42 -17.10
CA GLY A 48 -5.86 1.08 -18.41
C GLY A 48 -4.79 0.59 -19.39
N ARG A 49 -4.07 -0.50 -19.07
CA ARG A 49 -3.10 -1.13 -19.97
C ARG A 49 -3.23 -2.66 -19.98
N ASN A 50 -2.72 -3.27 -21.05
CA ASN A 50 -2.77 -4.71 -21.25
C ASN A 50 -1.54 -5.43 -20.67
N CYS A 51 -1.72 -6.70 -20.33
CA CYS A 51 -0.70 -7.59 -19.84
C CYS A 51 0.34 -7.85 -20.94
N PRO A 52 1.65 -7.70 -20.67
CA PRO A 52 2.69 -7.92 -21.66
C PRO A 52 2.84 -9.40 -22.05
N GLU A 53 2.34 -10.34 -21.24
CA GLU A 53 2.47 -11.78 -21.51
C GLU A 53 1.32 -12.37 -22.33
N CYS A 54 0.08 -11.89 -22.13
CA CYS A 54 -1.11 -12.48 -22.77
C CYS A 54 -2.07 -11.47 -23.42
N GLY A 55 -1.78 -10.17 -23.34
CA GLY A 55 -2.61 -9.12 -23.93
C GLY A 55 -3.93 -8.83 -23.21
N ALA A 56 -4.30 -9.62 -22.19
CA ALA A 56 -5.51 -9.37 -21.40
C ALA A 56 -5.38 -8.11 -20.51
N PRO A 57 -6.48 -7.47 -20.09
CA PRO A 57 -6.42 -6.29 -19.24
C PRO A 57 -5.70 -6.54 -17.91
N LEU A 58 -4.91 -5.56 -17.46
CA LEU A 58 -4.36 -5.52 -16.10
C LEU A 58 -5.35 -4.86 -15.14
N ILE A 59 -5.44 -5.44 -13.94
CA ILE A 59 -6.36 -5.01 -12.88
C ILE A 59 -5.61 -4.81 -11.57
N ILE A 60 -6.13 -3.94 -10.72
CA ILE A 60 -5.62 -3.71 -9.37
C ILE A 60 -6.23 -4.76 -8.45
N ARG A 61 -5.38 -5.52 -7.77
CA ARG A 61 -5.76 -6.53 -6.78
C ARG A 61 -5.21 -6.14 -5.41
N ARG A 62 -5.81 -6.66 -4.34
CA ARG A 62 -5.35 -6.46 -2.96
C ARG A 62 -4.87 -7.78 -2.37
N GLY A 63 -3.62 -7.80 -1.90
CA GLY A 63 -3.03 -8.96 -1.21
C GLY A 63 -2.54 -8.60 0.19
N ARG A 64 -1.85 -9.53 0.85
CA ARG A 64 -1.26 -9.33 2.18
C ARG A 64 -0.35 -8.10 2.28
N PHE A 65 0.34 -7.76 1.19
CA PHE A 65 1.31 -6.67 1.13
C PHE A 65 0.74 -5.36 0.54
N GLY A 66 -0.58 -5.28 0.34
CA GLY A 66 -1.25 -4.09 -0.21
C GLY A 66 -1.75 -4.29 -1.65
N LYS A 67 -1.96 -3.17 -2.35
CA LYS A 67 -2.38 -3.17 -3.75
C LYS A 67 -1.23 -3.67 -4.64
N PHE A 68 -1.56 -4.43 -5.67
CA PHE A 68 -0.64 -4.83 -6.73
C PHE A 68 -1.39 -4.94 -8.05
N ILE A 69 -0.67 -4.91 -9.15
CA ILE A 69 -1.25 -5.08 -10.48
C ILE A 69 -1.10 -6.54 -10.86
N GLY A 70 -2.20 -7.14 -11.31
CA GLY A 70 -2.22 -8.53 -11.76
C GLY A 70 -3.01 -8.70 -13.04
N CYS A 71 -2.72 -9.77 -13.77
CA CYS A 71 -3.50 -10.14 -14.94
C CYS A 71 -4.95 -10.47 -14.57
N SER A 72 -5.91 -9.99 -15.38
CA SER A 72 -7.34 -10.34 -15.23
C SER A 72 -7.59 -11.84 -15.40
N THR A 73 -6.80 -12.54 -16.23
CA THR A 73 -7.00 -13.96 -16.58
C THR A 73 -6.33 -14.96 -15.62
N PHE A 74 -5.86 -14.53 -14.45
CA PHE A 74 -5.38 -15.45 -13.40
C PHE A 74 -6.45 -16.53 -13.08
N PRO A 75 -6.10 -17.83 -12.93
CA PRO A 75 -4.76 -18.38 -12.79
C PRO A 75 -4.04 -18.73 -14.10
N LYS A 76 -4.65 -18.51 -15.27
CA LYS A 76 -4.08 -18.88 -16.59
C LYS A 76 -2.83 -18.06 -16.92
N CYS A 77 -2.85 -16.76 -16.62
CA CYS A 77 -1.68 -15.89 -16.67
C CYS A 77 -1.35 -15.43 -15.25
N ARG A 78 -0.09 -15.59 -14.85
CA ARG A 78 0.42 -15.28 -13.50
C ARG A 78 1.23 -13.97 -13.45
N TYR A 79 1.20 -13.17 -14.52
CA TYR A 79 1.84 -11.87 -14.54
C TYR A 79 1.34 -10.98 -13.40
N THR A 80 2.30 -10.44 -12.65
CA THR A 80 2.07 -9.49 -11.56
C THR A 80 3.20 -8.47 -11.51
N GLU A 81 2.89 -7.27 -11.06
CA GLU A 81 3.86 -6.21 -10.84
C GLU A 81 3.43 -5.33 -9.64
N PRO A 82 4.37 -4.63 -9.01
CA PRO A 82 4.03 -3.78 -7.86
C PRO A 82 3.17 -2.58 -8.28
N TRP A 83 2.17 -2.25 -7.46
CA TRP A 83 1.50 -0.95 -7.54
C TRP A 83 2.41 0.12 -6.93
N LEU A 84 2.83 1.08 -7.75
CA LEU A 84 3.65 2.20 -7.29
C LEU A 84 2.75 3.37 -6.91
N GLU A 85 2.65 3.65 -5.61
CA GLU A 85 1.89 4.78 -5.09
C GLU A 85 2.67 6.08 -5.29
N LYS A 86 2.32 6.83 -6.33
CA LYS A 86 2.94 8.10 -6.72
C LYS A 86 2.47 9.22 -5.80
N ILE A 87 3.37 10.13 -5.43
CA ILE A 87 3.05 11.30 -4.58
C ILE A 87 2.82 12.60 -5.36
N GLY A 88 2.81 12.54 -6.69
CA GLY A 88 2.67 13.72 -7.57
C GLY A 88 3.92 14.60 -7.66
N VAL A 89 5.10 14.06 -7.36
CA VAL A 89 6.37 14.79 -7.39
C VAL A 89 7.27 14.16 -8.45
N ALA A 90 7.76 14.98 -9.39
CA ALA A 90 8.77 14.55 -10.35
C ALA A 90 10.09 14.21 -9.64
N CYS A 91 10.80 13.20 -10.11
CA CYS A 91 12.07 12.81 -9.50
C CYS A 91 13.11 13.95 -9.66
N PRO A 92 13.69 14.46 -8.56
CA PRO A 92 14.62 15.60 -8.62
C PRO A 92 15.99 15.23 -9.21
N GLN A 93 16.28 13.94 -9.39
CA GLN A 93 17.56 13.46 -9.92
C GLN A 93 17.50 13.16 -11.41
N CYS A 94 16.42 12.52 -11.91
CA CYS A 94 16.33 12.11 -13.31
C CYS A 94 15.29 12.90 -14.12
N HIS A 95 14.40 13.66 -13.48
CA HIS A 95 13.32 14.47 -14.07
C HIS A 95 12.31 13.72 -14.99
N THR A 96 12.56 12.44 -15.28
CA THR A 96 11.75 11.58 -16.15
C THR A 96 10.89 10.61 -15.34
N GLY A 97 11.35 10.23 -14.15
CA GLY A 97 10.60 9.40 -13.21
C GLY A 97 9.74 10.23 -12.25
N GLU A 98 8.87 9.54 -11.54
CA GLU A 98 8.07 10.10 -10.45
C GLU A 98 8.52 9.55 -9.11
N VAL A 99 8.32 10.31 -8.04
CA VAL A 99 8.57 9.86 -6.67
C VAL A 99 7.40 9.00 -6.21
N VAL A 100 7.74 7.82 -5.68
CA VAL A 100 6.79 6.81 -5.22
C VAL A 100 7.06 6.45 -3.76
N ILE A 101 6.00 6.08 -3.04
CA ILE A 101 6.06 5.60 -1.66
C ILE A 101 6.53 4.14 -1.65
N LYS A 102 7.55 3.85 -0.86
CA LYS A 102 8.08 2.49 -0.63
C LYS A 102 8.14 2.20 0.87
N ARG A 103 8.18 0.91 1.22
CA ARG A 103 8.29 0.43 2.61
C ARG A 103 9.44 -0.55 2.72
N THR A 104 10.23 -0.40 3.77
CA THR A 104 11.25 -1.39 4.15
C THR A 104 10.60 -2.67 4.67
N LYS A 105 11.39 -3.75 4.82
CA LYS A 105 10.93 -5.01 5.47
C LYS A 105 10.36 -4.79 6.88
N LYS A 106 10.88 -3.79 7.61
CA LYS A 106 10.42 -3.39 8.95
C LYS A 106 9.24 -2.41 8.93
N GLY A 107 8.68 -2.10 7.76
CA GLY A 107 7.51 -1.22 7.60
C GLY A 107 7.82 0.29 7.55
N ARG A 108 9.06 0.71 7.80
CA ARG A 108 9.47 2.13 7.68
C ARG A 108 9.26 2.63 6.25
N VAL A 109 8.57 3.75 6.10
CA VAL A 109 8.29 4.42 4.82
C VAL A 109 9.54 5.17 4.34
N PHE A 110 9.76 5.13 3.03
CA PHE A 110 10.71 5.99 2.33
C PHE A 110 10.17 6.32 0.94
N TYR A 111 10.74 7.34 0.32
CA TYR A 111 10.37 7.83 -0.99
C TYR A 111 11.49 7.48 -1.96
N GLY A 112 11.16 7.04 -3.17
CA GLY A 112 12.18 6.74 -4.18
C GLY A 112 11.68 6.94 -5.61
N CYS A 113 12.58 6.83 -6.58
CA CYS A 113 12.22 6.96 -7.99
C CYS A 113 11.41 5.74 -8.49
N SER A 114 10.45 5.99 -9.38
CA SER A 114 9.73 4.97 -10.15
C SER A 114 10.64 4.23 -11.13
N ASN A 115 11.70 4.88 -11.62
CA ASN A 115 12.62 4.34 -12.63
C ASN A 115 13.83 3.64 -11.98
N TRP A 116 13.60 2.90 -10.90
CA TRP A 116 14.65 2.04 -10.31
C TRP A 116 14.75 0.75 -11.15
N PRO A 117 15.94 0.26 -11.59
CA PRO A 117 17.30 0.58 -11.16
C PRO A 117 18.01 1.75 -11.85
N GLN A 118 17.38 2.40 -12.82
CA GLN A 118 18.02 3.44 -13.63
C GLN A 118 18.25 4.76 -12.87
N CYS A 119 17.53 4.99 -11.77
CA CYS A 119 17.67 6.16 -10.91
C CYS A 119 17.57 5.78 -9.42
N GLU A 120 18.68 5.98 -8.69
CA GLU A 120 18.87 5.62 -7.26
C GLU A 120 18.27 6.62 -6.26
N PHE A 121 17.56 7.63 -6.72
CA PHE A 121 17.00 8.65 -5.83
C PHE A 121 16.16 8.00 -4.71
N THR A 122 16.53 8.30 -3.48
CA THR A 122 15.81 7.90 -2.27
C THR A 122 15.80 9.02 -1.23
N SER A 123 14.73 9.10 -0.45
CA SER A 123 14.61 10.04 0.66
C SER A 123 13.80 9.44 1.80
N TRP A 124 14.21 9.70 3.04
CA TRP A 124 13.45 9.33 4.24
C TRP A 124 12.32 10.31 4.57
N LYS A 125 12.40 11.53 4.04
CA LYS A 125 11.39 12.59 4.22
C LYS A 125 10.64 12.81 2.92
N ARG A 126 9.38 13.24 3.00
CA ARG A 126 8.53 13.44 1.83
C ARG A 126 9.07 14.60 0.98
N PRO A 127 9.44 14.39 -0.28
CA PRO A 127 9.74 15.49 -1.20
C PRO A 127 8.48 16.25 -1.60
N LEU A 128 8.58 17.56 -1.82
CA LEU A 128 7.49 18.38 -2.33
C LEU A 128 7.61 18.62 -3.84
N ALA A 129 6.47 18.89 -4.49
CA ALA A 129 6.43 19.23 -5.91
C ALA A 129 6.94 20.65 -6.18
N GLN A 130 6.66 21.58 -5.26
CA GLN A 130 7.06 22.97 -5.41
C GLN A 130 8.57 23.12 -5.14
N PRO A 131 9.29 23.87 -5.98
CA PRO A 131 10.70 24.17 -5.73
C PRO A 131 10.85 25.16 -4.57
N CYS A 132 12.03 25.20 -3.96
CA CYS A 132 12.32 26.18 -2.91
C CYS A 132 12.18 27.61 -3.44
N PRO A 133 11.41 28.50 -2.76
CA PRO A 133 11.22 29.88 -3.20
C PRO A 133 12.50 30.72 -3.15
N THR A 134 13.50 30.31 -2.36
CA THR A 134 14.78 31.03 -2.21
C THR A 134 15.81 30.65 -3.28
N CYS A 135 15.88 29.38 -3.68
CA CYS A 135 16.97 28.89 -4.53
C CYS A 135 16.55 27.89 -5.63
N GLY A 136 15.27 27.54 -5.71
CA GLY A 136 14.76 26.55 -6.66
C GLY A 136 15.05 25.08 -6.28
N GLY A 137 15.80 24.83 -5.20
CA GLY A 137 16.18 23.47 -4.77
C GLY A 137 15.03 22.63 -4.20
N LEU A 138 15.30 21.33 -3.99
CA LEU A 138 14.31 20.39 -3.47
C LEU A 138 13.91 20.70 -2.01
N LEU A 139 12.60 20.76 -1.77
CA LEU A 139 12.02 20.86 -0.44
C LEU A 139 11.63 19.47 0.10
N LEU A 140 11.97 19.20 1.36
CA LEU A 140 11.56 18.01 2.10
C LEU A 140 10.71 18.38 3.31
N GLU A 141 9.60 17.69 3.50
CA GLU A 141 8.76 17.81 4.70
C GLU A 141 9.54 17.36 5.94
N VAL A 142 9.84 18.31 6.84
CA VAL A 142 10.59 18.03 8.08
C VAL A 142 9.68 17.94 9.29
N ARG A 143 8.54 18.62 9.25
CA ARG A 143 7.46 18.64 10.24
C ARG A 143 6.13 18.75 9.49
N LYS A 144 5.02 18.54 10.19
CA LYS A 144 3.66 18.56 9.61
C LYS A 144 3.30 19.89 8.92
N ASP A 145 3.95 20.98 9.31
CA ASP A 145 3.66 22.36 8.91
C ASP A 145 4.85 23.04 8.18
N ALA A 146 5.99 22.36 8.06
CA ALA A 146 7.22 22.98 7.56
C ALA A 146 8.05 22.03 6.70
N ALA A 147 8.59 22.58 5.62
CA ALA A 147 9.59 21.96 4.77
C ALA A 147 10.94 22.65 4.90
N GLN A 148 12.01 21.90 4.61
CA GLN A 148 13.36 22.43 4.56
C GLN A 148 13.96 22.16 3.18
N CYS A 149 14.61 23.18 2.61
CA CYS A 149 15.36 23.01 1.38
C CYS A 149 16.65 22.21 1.64
N GLN A 150 16.94 21.22 0.79
CA GLN A 150 18.21 20.48 0.89
C GLN A 150 19.43 21.28 0.44
N HIS A 151 19.24 22.35 -0.34
CA HIS A 151 20.35 23.15 -0.90
C HIS A 151 20.70 24.35 -0.02
N CYS A 152 19.74 25.23 0.30
CA CYS A 152 19.99 26.45 1.08
C CYS A 152 19.54 26.36 2.54
N HIS A 153 18.99 25.22 2.97
CA HIS A 153 18.47 25.00 4.33
C HIS A 153 17.33 25.92 4.80
N ALA A 154 16.79 26.77 3.91
CA ALA A 154 15.63 27.60 4.19
C ALA A 154 14.45 26.75 4.68
N LEU A 155 13.82 27.20 5.76
CA LEU A 155 12.59 26.64 6.29
C LEU A 155 11.40 27.37 5.66
N VAL A 156 10.49 26.61 5.05
CA VAL A 156 9.33 27.11 4.33
C VAL A 156 8.05 26.53 4.94
N PRO A 157 7.09 27.35 5.39
CA PRO A 157 5.79 26.88 5.87
C PRO A 157 4.98 26.21 4.75
N LEU A 158 4.33 25.07 5.02
CA LEU A 158 3.60 24.32 3.98
C LEU A 158 2.31 25.01 3.51
N GLU A 159 1.70 25.82 4.37
CA GLU A 159 0.54 26.67 4.05
C GLU A 159 0.80 27.61 2.84
N THR A 160 2.07 27.91 2.54
CA THR A 160 2.44 28.74 1.38
C THR A 160 2.17 28.06 0.03
N PHE A 161 1.86 26.76 0.02
CA PHE A 161 1.65 25.96 -1.19
C PHE A 161 0.21 25.43 -1.34
N GLU A 162 -0.68 25.72 -0.40
CA GLU A 162 -2.10 25.41 -0.53
C GLU A 162 -2.74 26.42 -1.49
N THR A 163 -3.16 25.96 -2.66
CA THR A 163 -4.01 26.76 -3.54
C THR A 163 -5.25 27.19 -2.76
N PRO A 164 -5.66 28.48 -2.82
CA PRO A 164 -6.88 28.91 -2.16
C PRO A 164 -8.06 28.06 -2.65
N GLU A 165 -8.90 27.64 -1.71
CA GLU A 165 -10.15 26.94 -2.00
C GLU A 165 -10.93 27.71 -3.09
N PRO A 166 -11.62 27.01 -4.01
CA PRO A 166 -12.46 27.70 -4.98
C PRO A 166 -13.51 28.50 -4.21
N VAL A 167 -13.37 29.84 -4.24
CA VAL A 167 -14.33 30.77 -3.68
C VAL A 167 -15.64 30.55 -4.44
N THR A 168 -16.59 29.85 -3.82
CA THR A 168 -17.95 29.72 -4.35
C THR A 168 -18.60 31.09 -4.26
N GLY A 169 -18.65 31.79 -5.39
CA GLY A 169 -19.29 33.10 -5.50
C GLY A 169 -20.75 33.05 -5.09
N GLY A 170 -21.15 34.02 -4.26
CA GLY A 170 -22.54 34.36 -3.95
C GLY A 170 -22.98 35.60 -4.72
#